data_AF-A0AAN8V867-F1
#
_entry.id   AF-A0AAN8V867-F1
#
_cell.length_a   1.000
_cell.length_b   1.000
_cell.length_c   1.000
_cell.angle_alpha   90.00
_cell.angle_beta   90.00
_cell.angle_gamma   90.00
#
_symmetry.space_group_name_H-M   'P 1'
#
loop_
_entity.id
_entity.type
_entity.pdbx_description
1 polymer ?
#
loop_
_entity_poly.entity_id
_entity_poly.type
_entity_poly.pdbx_seq_one_letter_code
_entity_poly.pdbx_strand_id
1 'polypeptide(L)'
;MEEGWRKIDVGAREEEMFVLEDHAVPGCWASAQDGPPAWGCCYLRRSTSHRVTVSSSKWPCVAGKKYHGRGPIQITNYNYGPAGHALGVDLLSNPDLLVTDPTISFKTAHWSWMTPQPPKPSCHDAITGIWTPSTADKAAGRLP
;
A
#
# COMPACT_ATOMS: atom_id res chain seq x y z
N MET A 1 -18.27 -15.29 25.13
CA MET A 1 -18.31 -13.82 25.23
C MET A 1 -16.93 -13.18 24.99
N GLU A 2 -15.81 -13.86 25.27
CA GLU A 2 -14.45 -13.35 24.99
C GLU A 2 -14.08 -13.24 23.50
N GLU A 3 -14.57 -14.14 22.64
CA GLU A 3 -14.27 -14.11 21.19
C GLU A 3 -14.80 -12.86 20.48
N GLY A 4 -15.87 -12.24 21.01
CA GLY A 4 -16.43 -11.01 20.46
C GLY A 4 -15.52 -9.81 20.70
N TRP A 5 -14.98 -9.69 21.91
CA TRP A 5 -14.03 -8.63 22.29
C TRP A 5 -12.70 -8.77 21.56
N ARG A 6 -12.17 -9.99 21.43
CA ARG A 6 -10.92 -10.23 20.71
C ARG A 6 -11.02 -9.92 19.21
N LYS A 7 -12.19 -10.14 18.59
CA LYS A 7 -12.44 -9.74 17.20
C LYS A 7 -12.58 -8.23 17.03
N ILE A 8 -13.21 -7.55 17.99
CA ILE A 8 -13.31 -6.07 18.00
C ILE A 8 -11.91 -5.44 18.13
N ASP A 9 -11.05 -6.00 18.98
CA ASP A 9 -9.67 -5.53 19.20
C ASP A 9 -8.78 -5.71 17.96
N VAL A 10 -8.84 -6.86 17.30
CA VAL A 10 -8.10 -7.12 16.05
C VAL A 10 -8.58 -6.19 14.91
N GLY A 11 -9.89 -5.97 14.80
CA GLY A 11 -10.44 -5.06 13.77
C GLY A 11 -9.99 -3.61 13.97
N ALA A 12 -10.05 -3.09 15.20
CA ALA A 12 -9.59 -1.74 15.50
C ALA A 12 -8.09 -1.55 15.21
N ARG A 13 -7.26 -2.53 15.59
CA ARG A 13 -5.82 -2.51 15.32
C ARG A 13 -5.49 -2.57 13.83
N GLU A 14 -6.27 -3.31 13.04
CA GLU A 14 -6.10 -3.37 11.59
C GLU A 14 -6.41 -2.02 10.93
N GLU A 15 -7.52 -1.38 11.30
CA GLU A 15 -7.88 -0.06 10.79
C GLU A 15 -6.84 0.99 11.15
N GLU A 16 -6.39 1.03 12.40
CA GLU A 16 -5.34 1.96 12.85
C GLU A 16 -4.03 1.77 12.08
N MET A 17 -3.58 0.52 11.89
CA MET A 17 -2.33 0.25 11.20
C MET A 17 -2.42 0.51 9.70
N PHE A 18 -3.56 0.26 9.07
CA PHE A 18 -3.80 0.63 7.68
C PHE A 18 -3.72 2.13 7.49
N VAL A 19 -4.34 2.90 8.39
CA VAL A 19 -4.25 4.37 8.40
C VAL A 19 -2.80 4.82 8.65
N LEU A 20 -2.08 4.22 9.61
CA LEU A 20 -0.67 4.56 9.87
C LEU A 20 0.27 4.25 8.70
N GLU A 21 0.04 3.17 7.94
CA GLU A 21 0.82 2.90 6.73
C GLU A 21 0.56 3.95 5.64
N ASP A 22 -0.66 4.47 5.58
CA ASP A 22 -1.01 5.61 4.72
C ASP A 22 -0.30 6.92 5.17
N HIS A 23 -0.15 7.12 6.49
CA HIS A 23 0.66 8.20 7.06
C HIS A 23 2.17 8.09 6.75
N ALA A 24 2.66 6.95 6.23
CA ALA A 24 4.05 6.81 5.80
C ALA A 24 4.40 7.66 4.56
N VAL A 25 3.41 8.31 3.94
CA VAL A 25 3.61 9.44 3.03
C VAL A 25 3.86 10.69 3.86
N PRO A 26 5.11 11.19 3.96
CA PRO A 26 5.44 12.23 4.93
C PRO A 26 4.61 13.50 4.70
N GLY A 27 3.83 13.86 5.70
CA GLY A 27 3.20 15.16 5.85
C GLY A 27 4.16 16.20 6.38
N CYS A 28 4.57 17.11 5.50
CA CYS A 28 4.85 18.52 5.78
C CYS A 28 5.38 18.92 7.18
N TRP A 29 6.72 18.89 7.32
CA TRP A 29 7.57 19.63 8.28
C TRP A 29 7.24 19.60 9.80
N ALA A 30 8.26 19.81 10.64
CA ALA A 30 8.20 19.60 12.10
C ALA A 30 7.21 20.49 12.88
N SER A 31 6.62 21.50 12.24
CA SER A 31 5.72 22.48 12.86
C SER A 31 4.34 22.50 12.20
N ALA A 32 3.87 21.36 11.68
CA ALA A 32 2.51 21.23 11.20
C ALA A 32 1.51 21.47 12.35
N GLN A 33 0.38 22.12 12.05
CA GLN A 33 -0.70 22.32 13.01
C GLN A 33 -1.18 20.93 13.51
N ASP A 34 -1.23 20.67 14.80
CA ASP A 34 -1.59 19.34 15.36
C ASP A 34 -0.50 18.24 15.17
N GLY A 35 0.69 18.61 14.69
CA GLY A 35 1.90 17.78 14.68
C GLY A 35 2.07 16.86 13.46
N PRO A 36 3.30 16.36 13.20
CA PRO A 36 3.60 15.55 12.00
C PRO A 36 2.71 14.32 11.73
N PRO A 37 2.25 13.52 12.72
CA PRO A 37 1.41 12.36 12.42
C PRO A 37 0.00 12.74 11.94
N ALA A 38 -0.49 13.96 12.20
CA ALA A 38 -1.81 14.42 11.77
C ALA A 38 -1.89 14.76 10.27
N TRP A 39 -0.75 14.82 9.56
CA TRP A 39 -0.66 15.27 8.17
C TRP A 39 -0.28 14.16 7.18
N GLY A 40 -0.60 12.90 7.49
CA GLY A 40 -0.45 11.82 6.50
C GLY A 40 -1.17 12.12 5.19
N CYS A 41 -0.72 11.51 4.10
CA CYS A 41 -1.35 11.64 2.77
C CYS A 41 -1.26 13.04 2.13
N CYS A 42 -0.48 14.00 2.67
CA CYS A 42 -0.31 15.33 2.08
C CYS A 42 0.14 15.31 0.61
N TYR A 43 0.80 14.24 0.18
CA TYR A 43 1.27 14.07 -1.18
C TYR A 43 0.71 12.81 -1.83
N LEU A 44 -0.20 12.99 -2.78
CA LEU A 44 -0.66 11.85 -3.59
C LEU A 44 0.35 11.44 -4.67
N ARG A 45 1.44 12.20 -4.88
CA ARG A 45 2.44 11.94 -5.92
C ARG A 45 3.86 12.17 -5.42
N ARG A 46 4.76 11.20 -5.62
CA ARG A 46 6.20 11.41 -5.38
C ARG A 46 6.84 12.22 -6.52
N SER A 47 7.52 13.31 -6.18
CA SER A 47 8.42 14.01 -7.11
C SER A 47 9.76 13.28 -7.16
N THR A 48 9.96 12.37 -8.11
CA THR A 48 11.29 11.79 -8.37
C THR A 48 11.64 11.76 -9.85
N SER A 49 12.92 12.00 -10.14
CA SER A 49 13.53 11.87 -11.48
C SER A 49 13.67 10.42 -11.96
N HIS A 50 13.34 9.44 -11.12
CA HIS A 50 13.46 8.02 -11.42
C HIS A 50 12.43 7.62 -12.49
N ARG A 51 12.92 7.40 -13.72
CA ARG A 51 12.21 6.64 -14.74
C ARG A 51 12.10 5.21 -14.25
N VAL A 52 10.95 4.85 -13.72
CA VAL A 52 10.71 3.46 -13.37
C VAL A 52 9.73 2.86 -14.36
N THR A 53 10.32 2.22 -15.36
CA THR A 53 9.63 1.41 -16.36
C THR A 53 10.14 -0.01 -16.20
N VAL A 54 9.65 -0.71 -15.17
CA VAL A 54 9.81 -2.16 -15.10
C VAL A 54 8.69 -2.77 -15.94
N SER A 55 8.99 -2.97 -17.23
CA SER A 55 8.09 -3.61 -18.18
C SER A 55 8.26 -5.13 -18.06
N SER A 56 7.16 -5.87 -18.06
CA SER A 56 7.17 -7.34 -18.14
C SER A 56 6.31 -7.79 -19.32
N SER A 57 6.44 -9.05 -19.74
CA SER A 57 5.58 -9.61 -20.80
C SER A 57 4.09 -9.57 -20.42
N LYS A 58 3.78 -9.76 -19.14
CA LYS A 58 2.41 -9.73 -18.61
C LYS A 58 1.89 -8.30 -18.38
N TRP A 59 2.77 -7.39 -17.97
CA TRP A 59 2.44 -5.99 -17.66
C TRP A 59 3.38 -5.07 -18.43
N PRO A 60 3.12 -4.85 -19.75
CA PRO A 60 3.97 -4.00 -20.56
C PRO A 60 3.79 -2.53 -20.14
N CYS A 61 4.88 -1.77 -20.14
CA CYS A 61 4.80 -0.33 -19.97
C CYS A 61 4.12 0.31 -21.18
N VAL A 62 3.17 1.22 -20.93
CA VAL A 62 2.50 2.00 -21.98
C VAL A 62 3.37 3.21 -22.35
N ALA A 63 3.59 3.42 -23.65
CA ALA A 63 4.40 4.54 -24.14
C ALA A 63 3.88 5.89 -23.62
N GLY A 64 4.80 6.75 -23.15
CA GLY A 64 4.47 8.06 -22.59
C GLY A 64 3.94 8.04 -21.15
N LYS A 65 3.68 6.88 -20.55
CA LYS A 65 3.23 6.76 -19.16
C LYS A 65 4.41 6.61 -18.18
N LYS A 66 4.19 7.03 -16.94
CA LYS A 66 5.18 6.98 -15.84
C LYS A 66 4.55 6.33 -14.62
N TYR A 67 5.27 5.40 -13.99
CA TYR A 67 4.78 4.57 -12.87
C TYR A 67 5.46 4.89 -11.53
N HIS A 68 5.62 6.19 -11.22
CA HIS A 68 6.13 6.64 -9.93
C HIS A 68 5.09 6.46 -8.80
N GLY A 69 5.51 6.64 -7.55
CA GLY A 69 4.64 6.53 -6.37
C GLY A 69 3.40 7.43 -6.50
N ARG A 70 2.22 6.80 -6.39
CA ARG A 70 0.93 7.49 -6.37
C ARG A 70 0.00 6.92 -5.30
N GLY A 71 -0.89 7.78 -4.82
CA GLY A 71 -1.92 7.43 -3.86
C GLY A 71 -1.38 7.22 -2.44
N PRO A 72 -2.27 6.79 -1.53
CA PRO A 72 -2.01 6.69 -0.11
C PRO A 72 -0.82 5.78 0.23
N ILE A 73 -0.77 4.55 -0.30
CA ILE A 73 0.37 3.63 -0.08
C ILE A 73 1.56 3.85 -1.04
N GLN A 74 1.54 4.91 -1.86
CA GLN A 74 2.57 5.22 -2.86
C GLN A 74 2.96 4.03 -3.76
N ILE A 75 1.99 3.34 -4.39
CA ILE A 75 2.34 2.19 -5.24
C ILE A 75 3.27 2.59 -6.39
N THR A 76 4.25 1.73 -6.67
CA THR A 76 5.28 1.96 -7.69
C THR A 76 5.32 0.84 -8.72
N ASN A 77 5.74 1.19 -9.94
CA ASN A 77 6.35 0.28 -10.92
C ASN A 77 5.44 -0.91 -11.32
N TYR A 78 5.90 -2.13 -11.01
CA TYR A 78 5.30 -3.41 -11.34
C TYR A 78 3.94 -3.65 -10.67
N ASN A 79 3.52 -2.80 -9.74
CA ASN A 79 2.24 -2.96 -9.02
C ASN A 79 1.03 -2.42 -9.79
N TYR A 80 1.22 -1.52 -10.76
CA TYR A 80 0.09 -0.92 -11.50
C TYR A 80 -0.71 -1.96 -12.28
N GLY A 81 -0.04 -2.91 -12.95
CA GLY A 81 -0.69 -3.99 -13.69
C GLY A 81 -1.49 -4.94 -12.80
N PRO A 82 -0.87 -5.60 -11.81
CA PRO A 82 -1.56 -6.46 -10.85
C PRO A 82 -2.69 -5.76 -10.09
N ALA A 83 -2.48 -4.54 -9.59
CA ALA A 83 -3.51 -3.77 -8.90
C ALA A 83 -4.69 -3.46 -9.83
N GLY A 84 -4.39 -2.97 -11.04
CA GLY A 84 -5.41 -2.64 -12.03
C GLY A 84 -6.24 -3.87 -12.41
N HIS A 85 -5.59 -5.01 -12.61
CA HIS A 85 -6.26 -6.26 -12.91
C HIS A 85 -7.16 -6.74 -11.76
N ALA A 86 -6.68 -6.70 -10.51
CA ALA A 86 -7.47 -7.08 -9.35
C ALA A 86 -8.69 -6.17 -9.14
N LEU A 87 -8.56 -4.87 -9.47
CA LEU A 87 -9.62 -3.88 -9.32
C LEU A 87 -10.52 -3.74 -10.55
N GLY A 88 -10.20 -4.39 -11.67
CA GLY A 88 -10.90 -4.22 -12.95
C GLY A 88 -10.71 -2.83 -13.58
N VAL A 89 -9.59 -2.16 -13.32
CA VAL A 89 -9.26 -0.81 -13.79
C VAL A 89 -7.96 -0.84 -14.58
N ASP A 90 -7.91 -0.24 -15.76
CA ASP A 90 -6.65 -0.13 -16.53
C ASP A 90 -5.74 0.97 -15.96
N LEU A 91 -5.01 0.63 -14.90
CA LEU A 91 -4.01 1.50 -14.28
C LEU A 91 -2.71 1.59 -15.10
N LEU A 92 -2.47 0.71 -16.06
CA LEU A 92 -1.28 0.79 -16.93
C LEU A 92 -1.41 1.94 -17.93
N SER A 93 -2.57 2.09 -18.56
CA SER A 93 -2.86 3.22 -19.46
C SER A 93 -3.28 4.47 -18.71
N ASN A 94 -3.88 4.33 -17.52
CA ASN A 94 -4.44 5.43 -16.73
C ASN A 94 -3.84 5.51 -15.31
N PRO A 95 -2.51 5.64 -15.17
CA PRO A 95 -1.87 5.62 -13.84
C PRO A 95 -2.26 6.82 -12.97
N ASP A 96 -2.70 7.92 -13.57
CA ASP A 96 -3.10 9.14 -12.85
C ASP A 96 -4.45 8.98 -12.12
N LEU A 97 -5.22 7.93 -12.39
CA LEU A 97 -6.44 7.61 -11.61
C LEU A 97 -6.14 7.48 -10.11
N LEU A 98 -4.93 7.04 -9.74
CA LEU A 98 -4.52 6.93 -8.34
C LEU A 98 -4.38 8.28 -7.62
N VAL A 99 -4.37 9.39 -8.35
CA VAL A 99 -4.33 10.74 -7.76
C VAL A 99 -5.57 11.56 -8.06
N THR A 100 -6.34 11.20 -9.09
CA THR A 100 -7.56 11.91 -9.48
C THR A 100 -8.85 11.26 -9.00
N ASP A 101 -8.85 9.96 -8.72
CA ASP A 101 -10.01 9.22 -8.21
C ASP A 101 -9.70 8.66 -6.81
N PRO A 102 -10.28 9.24 -5.74
CA PRO A 102 -10.01 8.80 -4.37
C PRO A 102 -10.47 7.37 -4.11
N THR A 103 -11.54 6.90 -4.77
CA THR A 103 -12.04 5.53 -4.60
C THR A 103 -11.03 4.53 -5.17
N ILE A 104 -10.51 4.78 -6.36
CA ILE A 104 -9.48 3.93 -6.97
C ILE A 104 -8.18 4.00 -6.16
N SER A 105 -7.84 5.18 -5.64
CA SER A 105 -6.67 5.40 -4.79
C SER A 105 -6.71 4.53 -3.52
N PHE A 106 -7.81 4.59 -2.75
CA PHE A 106 -7.98 3.79 -1.54
C PHE A 106 -8.15 2.30 -1.83
N LYS A 107 -8.87 1.92 -2.88
CA LYS A 107 -8.96 0.51 -3.31
C LYS A 107 -7.60 -0.08 -3.63
N THR A 108 -6.69 0.72 -4.19
CA THR A 108 -5.33 0.29 -4.49
C THR A 108 -4.49 0.13 -3.23
N ALA A 109 -4.63 1.03 -2.26
CA ALA A 109 -3.99 0.86 -0.95
C ALA A 109 -4.49 -0.38 -0.22
N HIS A 110 -5.80 -0.59 -0.18
CA HIS A 110 -6.40 -1.77 0.41
C HIS A 110 -5.96 -3.05 -0.33
N TRP A 111 -5.91 -3.04 -1.66
CA TRP A 111 -5.38 -4.16 -2.43
C TRP A 111 -3.93 -4.49 -2.03
N SER A 112 -3.07 -3.48 -1.88
CA SER A 112 -1.68 -3.68 -1.46
C SER A 112 -1.60 -4.28 -0.06
N TRP A 113 -2.45 -3.81 0.87
CA TRP A 113 -2.54 -4.31 2.24
C TRP A 113 -2.96 -5.78 2.33
N MET A 114 -3.90 -6.18 1.47
CA MET A 114 -4.48 -7.54 1.44
C MET A 114 -3.67 -8.54 0.59
N THR A 115 -2.77 -8.07 -0.29
CA THR A 115 -2.14 -8.94 -1.30
C THR A 115 -0.75 -9.38 -0.87
N PRO A 116 -0.51 -10.68 -0.60
CA PRO A 116 0.83 -11.19 -0.34
C PRO A 116 1.70 -11.08 -1.60
N GLN A 117 2.94 -10.67 -1.43
CA GLN A 117 3.94 -10.62 -2.51
C GLN A 117 5.16 -11.46 -2.09
N PRO A 118 5.20 -12.76 -2.45
CA PRO A 118 6.26 -13.66 -1.99
C PRO A 118 7.67 -13.08 -2.21
N PRO A 119 8.55 -13.19 -1.21
CA PRO A 119 8.39 -13.95 0.04
C PRO A 119 7.61 -13.24 1.15
N LYS A 120 7.09 -12.03 0.93
CA LYS A 120 6.38 -11.25 1.95
C LYS A 120 4.93 -11.73 2.11
N PRO A 121 4.41 -11.87 3.33
CA PRO A 121 2.97 -12.01 3.56
C PRO A 121 2.24 -10.70 3.22
N SER A 122 0.91 -10.73 3.29
CA SER A 122 0.12 -9.50 3.29
C SER A 122 0.26 -8.80 4.66
N CYS A 123 0.08 -7.49 4.70
CA CYS A 123 0.02 -6.75 5.96
C CYS A 123 -1.17 -7.22 6.80
N HIS A 124 -2.30 -7.53 6.14
CA HIS A 124 -3.48 -8.13 6.76
C HIS A 124 -3.16 -9.42 7.53
N ASP A 125 -2.50 -10.39 6.89
CA ASP A 125 -2.20 -11.67 7.55
C ASP A 125 -1.26 -11.49 8.74
N ALA A 126 -0.31 -10.56 8.63
CA ALA A 126 0.61 -10.24 9.71
C ALA A 126 -0.12 -9.62 10.91
N ILE A 127 -0.97 -8.61 10.70
CA ILE A 127 -1.62 -7.90 11.82
C ILE A 127 -2.73 -8.71 12.49
N THR A 128 -3.42 -9.55 11.72
CA THR A 128 -4.49 -10.43 12.22
C THR A 128 -3.95 -11.69 12.91
N GLY A 129 -2.63 -11.90 12.87
CA GLY A 129 -1.96 -13.06 13.46
C GLY A 129 -2.19 -14.36 12.69
N ILE A 130 -2.63 -14.29 11.43
CA ILE A 130 -2.82 -15.44 10.55
C ILE A 130 -1.48 -15.88 9.94
N TRP A 131 -0.57 -14.94 9.69
CA TRP A 131 0.72 -15.23 9.10
C TRP A 131 1.57 -16.11 10.02
N THR A 132 2.06 -17.22 9.48
CA THR A 132 3.01 -18.11 10.16
C THR A 132 4.41 -17.93 9.56
N PRO A 133 5.39 -17.41 10.33
CA PRO A 133 6.74 -17.17 9.82
C PRO A 133 7.45 -18.46 9.38
N SER A 134 8.11 -18.42 8.22
CA SER A 134 8.98 -19.51 7.77
C SER A 134 10.24 -19.61 8.63
N THR A 135 11.02 -20.69 8.45
CA THR A 135 12.34 -20.83 9.11
C THR A 135 13.26 -19.65 8.79
N ALA A 136 13.23 -19.15 7.55
CA ALA A 136 14.03 -18.01 7.13
C ALA A 136 13.54 -16.69 7.77
N ASP A 137 12.23 -16.54 7.97
CA ASP A 137 11.66 -15.37 8.67
C ASP A 137 12.08 -15.37 10.14
N LYS A 138 11.96 -16.51 10.82
CA LYS A 138 12.39 -16.67 12.22
C LYS A 138 13.89 -16.43 12.39
N ALA A 139 14.71 -16.98 11.49
CA ALA A 139 16.16 -16.74 11.48
C ALA A 139 16.51 -15.26 11.27
N ALA A 140 15.66 -14.51 10.56
CA ALA A 140 15.79 -13.07 10.35
C ALA A 140 15.11 -12.22 11.44
N GLY A 141 14.61 -12.82 12.53
CA GLY A 141 13.94 -12.10 13.62
C GLY A 141 12.54 -11.58 13.28
N ARG A 142 11.94 -12.02 12.16
CA ARG A 142 10.56 -11.67 11.78
C ARG A 142 9.60 -12.65 12.45
N LEU A 143 9.03 -12.19 13.56
CA LEU A 143 8.13 -12.96 14.42
C LEU A 143 6.68 -12.45 14.27
N PRO A 144 5.67 -13.23 14.71
CA PRO A 144 4.28 -12.78 14.76
C PRO A 144 4.08 -11.59 15.70
#